data_AF-A0A832SJD5-F1
#
_entry.id   AF-A0A832SJD5-F1
#
_cell.length_a   1.000
_cell.length_b   1.000
_cell.length_c   1.000
_cell.angle_alpha   90.00
_cell.angle_beta   90.00
_cell.angle_gamma   90.00
#
_symmetry.space_group_name_H-M   'P 1'
#
loop_
_entity.id
_entity.type
_entity.pdbx_description
1 polymer ?
#
loop_
_entity_poly.entity_id
_entity_poly.type
_entity_poly.pdbx_seq_one_letter_code
_entity_poly.pdbx_strand_id
1 'polypeptide(L)'
;KTPKPLFTRLIFCVKTNSEDISFDFLIISMGAVLAPEKIPGLVENGFNLYDHNQLDEIHQKLDKIESGKIAIVIMGMPYKCPPAPFEASLLVDSMLRKRGIRDSVQIDFYSPAPITLPAAGPEVSKKILDLVNSEKITFHNSKKIIRVESKKLIFENDEYSFDILLAIPPHIAPKVIYDSNLAKEPGFIPINRDCKTPHENIFAIGDVTSLVVTDSMAVPKAGIFAEGEGIAVAKNIVLKLESKESSVLFDGKGGCFLESGRDTASIIEIDMFTDPKPSTRLTESTKDNLSKKLDFEKERLSKWL
;
A
#
# COMPACT_ATOMS: atom_id res chain seq x y z
N LYS A 1 53.76 -26.41 13.63
CA LYS A 1 52.77 -25.88 12.68
C LYS A 1 51.47 -25.63 13.46
N THR A 2 51.25 -24.41 13.92
CA THR A 2 49.98 -23.97 14.49
C THR A 2 48.90 -24.03 13.39
N PRO A 3 47.72 -24.60 13.65
CA PRO A 3 46.64 -24.57 12.67
C PRO A 3 46.17 -23.12 12.52
N LYS A 4 46.16 -22.61 11.28
CA LYS A 4 45.49 -21.34 10.95
C LYS A 4 44.01 -21.48 11.32
N PRO A 5 43.38 -20.48 11.95
CA PRO A 5 41.93 -20.45 12.03
C PRO A 5 41.40 -20.30 10.60
N LEU A 6 40.81 -21.37 10.07
CA LEU A 6 39.91 -21.29 8.93
C LEU A 6 38.59 -20.66 9.42
N PHE A 7 38.01 -19.82 8.56
CA PHE A 7 36.78 -19.04 8.74
C PHE A 7 36.94 -17.73 9.49
N THR A 8 37.38 -16.70 8.76
CA THR A 8 36.95 -15.33 9.04
C THR A 8 35.43 -15.32 8.87
N ARG A 9 34.69 -15.44 9.98
CA ARG A 9 33.24 -15.23 9.98
C ARG A 9 33.04 -13.81 9.48
N LEU A 10 32.41 -13.62 8.32
CA LEU A 10 31.95 -12.31 7.88
C LEU A 10 30.98 -11.83 8.97
N ILE A 11 31.42 -10.88 9.79
CA ILE A 11 30.56 -10.25 10.78
C ILE A 11 29.69 -9.28 10.00
N PHE A 12 28.47 -9.70 9.69
CA PHE A 12 27.46 -8.79 9.20
C PHE A 12 27.07 -7.84 10.33
N CYS A 13 27.01 -6.55 10.02
CA CYS A 13 26.59 -5.52 10.97
C CYS A 13 25.68 -4.51 10.27
N VAL A 14 24.78 -3.92 11.05
CA VAL A 14 24.05 -2.72 10.68
C VAL A 14 24.89 -1.53 11.14
N LYS A 15 25.30 -0.68 10.19
CA LYS A 15 26.01 0.57 10.51
C LYS A 15 25.00 1.65 10.85
N THR A 16 25.16 2.27 12.01
CA THR A 16 24.35 3.41 12.44
C THR A 16 25.25 4.64 12.63
N ASN A 17 24.66 5.80 12.97
CA ASN A 17 25.44 7.00 13.26
C ASN A 17 26.21 6.92 14.59
N SER A 18 25.82 6.02 15.49
CA SER A 18 26.41 5.89 16.83
C SER A 18 27.30 4.66 17.00
N GLU A 19 26.89 3.53 16.44
CA GLU A 19 27.60 2.25 16.57
C GLU A 19 27.31 1.26 15.44
N ASP A 20 28.18 0.26 15.32
CA ASP A 20 27.96 -0.89 14.45
C ASP A 20 27.31 -2.03 15.26
N ILE A 21 26.13 -2.48 14.83
CA ILE A 21 25.36 -3.51 15.52
C ILE A 21 25.55 -4.85 14.79
N SER A 22 26.27 -5.80 15.39
CA SER A 22 26.38 -7.17 14.87
C SER A 22 25.11 -7.97 15.12
N PHE A 23 24.78 -8.89 14.21
CA PHE A 23 23.60 -9.75 14.36
C PHE A 23 23.87 -11.19 13.91
N ASP A 24 23.15 -12.14 14.51
CA ASP A 24 23.03 -13.50 13.99
C ASP A 24 21.95 -13.60 12.92
N PHE A 25 20.86 -12.84 13.10
CA PHE A 25 19.73 -12.71 12.17
C PHE A 25 19.30 -11.25 12.06
N LEU A 26 18.96 -10.81 10.85
CA LEU A 26 18.41 -9.49 10.58
C LEU A 26 17.06 -9.63 9.87
N ILE A 27 16.05 -8.89 10.34
CA ILE A 27 14.75 -8.76 9.69
C ILE A 27 14.58 -7.30 9.28
N ILE A 28 14.45 -7.05 7.98
CA ILE A 28 14.26 -5.73 7.41
C ILE A 28 12.76 -5.47 7.24
N SER A 29 12.21 -4.55 8.03
CA SER A 29 10.78 -4.22 8.03
C SER A 29 10.53 -2.70 8.00
N MET A 30 11.31 -1.98 7.19
CA MET A 30 11.34 -0.51 7.17
C MET A 30 10.16 0.15 6.43
N GLY A 31 9.19 -0.65 5.98
CA GLY A 31 8.03 -0.17 5.23
C GLY A 31 8.37 0.48 3.89
N ALA A 32 7.46 1.31 3.40
CA ALA A 32 7.64 2.11 2.19
C ALA A 32 7.58 3.60 2.53
N VAL A 33 8.37 4.40 1.80
CA VAL A 33 8.44 5.86 1.91
C VAL A 33 7.49 6.48 0.89
N LEU A 34 6.70 7.46 1.33
CA LEU A 34 5.87 8.28 0.43
C LEU A 34 6.78 9.27 -0.30
N ALA A 35 6.71 9.32 -1.63
CA ALA A 35 7.61 10.14 -2.44
C ALA A 35 6.86 11.23 -3.24
N PRO A 36 6.17 12.18 -2.58
CA PRO A 36 5.43 13.24 -3.28
C PRO A 36 6.34 14.13 -4.14
N GLU A 37 7.61 14.27 -3.77
CA GLU A 37 8.63 15.03 -4.50
C GLU A 37 8.97 14.44 -5.89
N LYS A 38 8.61 13.17 -6.14
CA LYS A 38 8.75 12.55 -7.46
C LYS A 38 7.73 13.07 -8.47
N ILE A 39 6.68 13.77 -8.01
CA ILE A 39 5.68 14.42 -8.85
C ILE A 39 5.92 15.94 -8.79
N PRO A 40 6.46 16.56 -9.85
CA PRO A 40 6.72 18.00 -9.85
C PRO A 40 5.46 18.80 -9.52
N GLY A 41 5.58 19.74 -8.58
CA GLY A 41 4.51 20.63 -8.15
C GLY A 41 3.48 20.02 -7.19
N LEU A 42 3.58 18.74 -6.83
CA LEU A 42 2.61 18.11 -5.93
C LEU A 42 2.70 18.69 -4.51
N VAL A 43 3.90 18.89 -3.98
CA VAL A 43 4.12 19.37 -2.60
C VAL A 43 3.46 20.74 -2.38
N GLU A 44 3.44 21.58 -3.40
CA GLU A 44 2.89 22.94 -3.33
C GLU A 44 1.38 23.02 -3.64
N ASN A 45 0.84 22.05 -4.38
CA ASN A 45 -0.49 22.17 -4.99
C ASN A 45 -1.47 21.04 -4.62
N GLY A 46 -1.10 20.08 -3.76
CA GLY A 46 -1.97 18.98 -3.37
C GLY A 46 -1.67 18.41 -1.99
N PHE A 47 -2.59 17.59 -1.51
CA PHE A 47 -2.46 16.89 -0.24
C PHE A 47 -2.14 15.42 -0.46
N ASN A 48 -1.17 14.89 0.28
CA ASN A 48 -0.88 13.48 0.31
C ASN A 48 -1.88 12.77 1.24
N LEU A 49 -2.83 12.03 0.66
CA LEU A 49 -3.87 11.30 1.39
C LEU A 49 -3.30 10.24 2.35
N TYR A 50 -2.06 9.81 2.14
CA TYR A 50 -1.39 8.79 2.96
C TYR A 50 -0.45 9.37 4.01
N ASP A 51 -0.26 10.70 4.04
CA ASP A 51 0.54 11.37 5.07
C ASP A 51 -0.35 11.73 6.25
N HIS A 52 -0.10 11.06 7.38
CA HIS A 52 -0.82 11.27 8.63
C HIS A 52 -0.85 12.76 9.04
N ASN A 53 0.24 13.48 8.81
CA ASN A 53 0.36 14.88 9.23
C ASN A 53 -0.52 15.84 8.40
N GLN A 54 -1.03 15.39 7.25
CA GLN A 54 -1.89 16.19 6.38
C GLN A 54 -3.37 15.86 6.54
N LEU A 55 -3.73 14.80 7.28
CA LEU A 55 -5.12 14.33 7.39
C LEU A 55 -6.05 15.37 8.03
N ASP A 56 -5.57 16.09 9.06
CA ASP A 56 -6.36 17.13 9.71
C ASP A 56 -6.67 18.30 8.76
N GLU A 57 -5.68 18.73 7.95
CA GLU A 57 -5.90 19.79 6.97
C GLU A 57 -6.82 19.32 5.83
N ILE A 58 -6.64 18.10 5.34
CA ILE A 58 -7.54 17.47 4.37
C ILE A 58 -8.97 17.50 4.90
N HIS A 59 -9.19 17.05 6.15
CA HIS A 59 -10.51 17.04 6.75
C HIS A 59 -11.12 18.45 6.82
N GLN A 60 -10.35 19.44 7.28
CA GLN A 60 -10.83 20.83 7.33
C GLN A 60 -11.19 21.41 5.95
N LYS A 61 -10.43 21.10 4.90
CA LYS A 61 -10.73 21.55 3.53
C LYS A 61 -12.02 20.92 3.02
N LEU A 62 -12.20 19.63 3.27
CA LEU A 62 -13.40 18.90 2.87
C LEU A 62 -14.63 19.27 3.72
N ASP A 63 -14.45 19.71 4.95
CA ASP A 63 -15.54 20.22 5.80
C ASP A 63 -15.96 21.65 5.41
N LYS A 64 -15.05 22.45 4.85
CA LYS A 64 -15.31 23.84 4.43
C LYS A 64 -15.76 24.01 2.99
N ILE A 65 -15.56 23.01 2.12
CA ILE A 65 -16.02 23.11 0.72
C ILE A 65 -17.56 23.21 0.68
N GLU A 66 -18.08 24.10 -0.17
CA GLU A 66 -19.52 24.25 -0.43
C GLU A 66 -19.87 23.86 -1.88
N SER A 67 -18.95 24.11 -2.81
CA SER A 67 -19.02 23.71 -4.21
C SER A 67 -17.61 23.59 -4.80
N GLY A 68 -17.49 22.95 -5.97
CA GLY A 68 -16.22 22.87 -6.71
C GLY A 68 -15.84 21.44 -7.10
N LYS A 69 -14.53 21.21 -7.32
CA LYS A 69 -14.01 19.93 -7.81
C LYS A 69 -13.00 19.31 -6.84
N ILE A 70 -13.26 18.07 -6.44
CA ILE A 70 -12.32 17.24 -5.69
C ILE A 70 -11.72 16.22 -6.66
N ALA A 71 -10.40 16.26 -6.81
CA ALA A 71 -9.65 15.27 -7.56
C ALA A 71 -8.96 14.29 -6.60
N ILE A 72 -9.16 12.99 -6.82
CA ILE A 72 -8.45 11.92 -6.14
C ILE A 72 -7.56 11.23 -7.16
N VAL A 73 -6.24 11.24 -6.97
CA VAL A 73 -5.30 10.86 -8.02
C VAL A 73 -4.29 9.85 -7.51
N ILE A 74 -4.31 8.65 -8.07
CA ILE A 74 -3.18 7.71 -7.97
C ILE A 74 -2.09 8.21 -8.91
N MET A 75 -0.93 8.59 -8.36
CA MET A 75 0.14 9.23 -9.14
C MET A 75 1.29 8.30 -9.50
N GLY A 76 1.31 7.09 -8.93
CA GLY A 76 2.29 6.06 -9.29
C GLY A 76 2.05 4.73 -8.60
N MET A 77 2.75 3.71 -9.08
CA MET A 77 2.74 2.35 -8.55
C MET A 77 4.18 1.94 -8.18
N PRO A 78 4.37 1.11 -7.13
CA PRO A 78 3.35 0.65 -6.19
C PRO A 78 3.00 1.73 -5.14
N TYR A 79 1.88 1.52 -4.45
CA TYR A 79 1.48 2.27 -3.25
C TYR A 79 0.85 1.31 -2.23
N LYS A 80 0.79 1.70 -0.96
CA LYS A 80 0.26 0.84 0.11
C LYS A 80 -1.28 0.85 0.16
N CYS A 81 -1.87 -0.26 0.59
CA CYS A 81 -3.31 -0.47 0.67
C CYS A 81 -4.08 -0.06 -0.61
N PRO A 82 -3.95 -0.82 -1.72
CA PRO A 82 -4.59 -0.49 -3.00
C PRO A 82 -6.10 -0.17 -3.00
N PRO A 83 -6.94 -0.72 -2.11
CA PRO A 83 -8.35 -0.33 -2.01
C PRO A 83 -8.60 1.05 -1.40
N ALA A 84 -7.68 1.57 -0.57
CA ALA A 84 -7.92 2.77 0.24
C ALA A 84 -8.23 4.06 -0.56
N PRO A 85 -7.68 4.31 -1.76
CA PRO A 85 -8.08 5.49 -2.53
C PRO A 85 -9.57 5.45 -2.93
N PHE A 86 -10.09 4.27 -3.27
CA PHE A 86 -11.50 4.09 -3.61
C PHE A 86 -12.38 4.19 -2.36
N GLU A 87 -11.93 3.66 -1.22
CA GLU A 87 -12.58 3.88 0.07
C GLU A 87 -12.69 5.38 0.37
N ALA A 88 -11.59 6.12 0.24
CA ALA A 88 -11.57 7.56 0.49
C ALA A 88 -12.55 8.33 -0.41
N SER A 89 -12.68 7.96 -1.68
CA SER A 89 -13.64 8.62 -2.58
C SER A 89 -15.09 8.41 -2.14
N LEU A 90 -15.43 7.22 -1.67
CA LEU A 90 -16.75 6.87 -1.14
C LEU A 90 -17.02 7.55 0.21
N LEU A 91 -16.01 7.66 1.08
CA LEU A 91 -16.12 8.36 2.37
C LEU A 91 -16.28 9.88 2.17
N VAL A 92 -15.55 10.46 1.22
CA VAL A 92 -15.72 11.88 0.84
C VAL A 92 -17.12 12.12 0.29
N ASP A 93 -17.61 11.28 -0.63
CA ASP A 93 -19.00 11.35 -1.12
C ASP A 93 -20.01 11.32 0.03
N SER A 94 -19.89 10.34 0.93
CA SER A 94 -20.78 10.20 2.09
C SER A 94 -20.78 11.44 2.99
N MET A 95 -19.61 11.98 3.29
CA MET A 95 -19.49 13.18 4.11
C MET A 95 -20.18 14.38 3.46
N LEU A 96 -20.01 14.57 2.14
CA LEU A 96 -20.67 15.65 1.39
C LEU A 96 -22.19 15.46 1.33
N ARG A 97 -22.68 14.22 1.24
CA ARG A 97 -24.12 13.91 1.30
C ARG A 97 -24.71 14.21 2.67
N LYS A 98 -24.01 13.81 3.75
CA LYS A 98 -24.42 14.13 5.13
C LYS A 98 -24.54 15.64 5.36
N ARG A 99 -23.70 16.43 4.68
CA ARG A 99 -23.73 17.91 4.68
C ARG A 99 -24.75 18.50 3.69
N GLY A 100 -25.39 17.70 2.84
CA GLY A 100 -26.39 18.17 1.87
C GLY A 100 -25.84 18.92 0.66
N ILE A 101 -24.52 18.88 0.41
CA ILE A 101 -23.87 19.67 -0.66
C ILE A 101 -23.33 18.84 -1.82
N ARG A 102 -23.53 17.52 -1.80
CA ARG A 102 -22.92 16.59 -2.77
C ARG A 102 -23.19 16.95 -4.24
N ASP A 103 -24.37 17.47 -4.56
CA ASP A 103 -24.70 17.86 -5.94
C ASP A 103 -23.98 19.14 -6.41
N SER A 104 -23.39 19.91 -5.49
CA SER A 104 -22.58 21.11 -5.81
C SER A 104 -21.09 20.80 -5.93
N VAL A 105 -20.66 19.57 -5.62
CA VAL A 105 -19.26 19.14 -5.63
C VAL A 105 -19.08 18.00 -6.62
N GLN A 106 -18.20 18.17 -7.60
CA GLN A 106 -17.77 17.10 -8.51
C GLN A 106 -16.61 16.33 -7.88
N ILE A 107 -16.66 14.99 -7.97
CA ILE A 107 -15.57 14.11 -7.54
C ILE A 107 -15.07 13.34 -8.77
N ASP A 108 -13.82 13.57 -9.13
CA ASP A 108 -13.12 12.83 -10.17
C ASP A 108 -12.01 11.98 -9.55
N PHE A 109 -11.96 10.73 -9.96
CA PHE A 109 -10.92 9.78 -9.58
C PHE A 109 -10.05 9.47 -10.78
N TYR A 110 -8.73 9.58 -10.64
CA TYR A 110 -7.77 9.34 -11.70
C TYR A 110 -6.81 8.21 -11.32
N SER A 111 -6.60 7.26 -12.23
CA SER A 111 -5.68 6.15 -12.04
C SER A 111 -4.81 5.92 -13.29
N PRO A 112 -3.51 5.61 -13.14
CA PRO A 112 -2.67 5.20 -14.26
C PRO A 112 -3.01 3.78 -14.73
N ALA A 113 -3.72 3.00 -13.93
CA ALA A 113 -4.12 1.65 -14.27
C ALA A 113 -5.35 1.66 -15.23
N PRO A 114 -5.47 0.65 -16.11
CA PRO A 114 -6.61 0.54 -17.03
C PRO A 114 -7.91 0.11 -16.33
N ILE A 115 -7.80 -0.45 -15.12
CA ILE A 115 -8.90 -0.89 -14.25
C ILE A 115 -8.64 -0.43 -12.82
N THR A 116 -9.67 -0.45 -11.96
CA THR A 116 -9.62 0.09 -10.59
C THR A 116 -8.61 -0.64 -9.69
N LEU A 117 -8.72 -1.96 -9.53
CA LEU A 117 -7.90 -2.73 -8.61
C LEU A 117 -7.25 -3.93 -9.30
N PRO A 118 -6.20 -3.72 -10.14
CA PRO A 118 -5.59 -4.78 -10.93
C PRO A 118 -5.15 -6.02 -10.13
N ALA A 119 -4.64 -5.80 -8.91
CA ALA A 119 -4.20 -6.87 -8.02
C ALA A 119 -5.34 -7.78 -7.54
N ALA A 120 -6.60 -7.34 -7.63
CA ALA A 120 -7.79 -8.12 -7.31
C ALA A 120 -8.45 -8.75 -8.56
N GLY A 121 -7.85 -8.56 -9.73
CA GLY A 121 -8.38 -9.06 -10.99
C GLY A 121 -9.58 -8.27 -11.54
N PRO A 122 -10.04 -8.63 -12.76
CA PRO A 122 -11.03 -7.85 -13.50
C PRO A 122 -12.43 -7.86 -12.90
N GLU A 123 -12.86 -8.96 -12.26
CA GLU A 123 -14.20 -9.07 -11.70
C GLU A 123 -14.38 -8.13 -10.49
N VAL A 124 -13.46 -8.18 -9.53
CA VAL A 124 -13.49 -7.29 -8.36
C VAL A 124 -13.24 -5.85 -8.79
N SER A 125 -12.35 -5.62 -9.76
CA SER A 125 -12.19 -4.29 -10.34
C SER A 125 -13.49 -3.72 -10.90
N LYS A 126 -14.25 -4.53 -11.65
CA LYS A 126 -15.55 -4.11 -12.18
C LYS A 126 -16.54 -3.78 -11.05
N LYS A 127 -16.62 -4.60 -10.00
CA LYS A 127 -17.50 -4.34 -8.84
C LYS A 127 -17.16 -3.02 -8.14
N ILE A 128 -15.86 -2.71 -7.98
CA ILE A 128 -15.40 -1.44 -7.40
C ILE A 128 -15.75 -0.26 -8.33
N LEU A 129 -15.57 -0.44 -9.64
CA LEU A 129 -15.94 0.60 -10.62
C LEU A 129 -17.45 0.89 -10.59
N ASP A 130 -18.28 -0.16 -10.57
CA ASP A 130 -19.73 -0.04 -10.47
C ASP A 130 -20.15 0.67 -9.18
N LEU A 131 -19.50 0.35 -8.05
CA LEU A 131 -19.73 1.02 -6.77
C LEU A 131 -19.39 2.53 -6.83
N VAL A 132 -18.19 2.87 -7.30
CA VAL A 132 -17.73 4.27 -7.43
C VAL A 132 -18.64 5.06 -8.37
N ASN A 133 -19.00 4.49 -9.52
CA ASN A 133 -19.89 5.14 -10.49
C ASN A 133 -21.32 5.31 -9.94
N SER A 134 -21.79 4.38 -9.11
CA SER A 134 -23.11 4.49 -8.46
C SER A 134 -23.24 5.70 -7.53
N GLU A 135 -22.10 6.21 -7.04
CA GLU A 135 -22.01 7.45 -6.26
C GLU A 135 -21.78 8.71 -7.10
N LYS A 136 -21.91 8.61 -8.43
CA LYS A 136 -21.61 9.69 -9.38
C LYS A 136 -20.17 10.22 -9.24
N ILE A 137 -19.23 9.36 -8.86
CA ILE A 137 -17.79 9.65 -8.89
C ILE A 137 -17.29 9.22 -10.26
N THR A 138 -16.67 10.13 -11.01
CA THR A 138 -16.18 9.81 -12.37
C THR A 138 -14.79 9.19 -12.29
N PHE A 139 -14.67 7.93 -12.70
CA PHE A 139 -13.38 7.24 -12.77
C PHE A 139 -12.73 7.41 -14.15
N HIS A 140 -11.53 7.99 -14.16
CA HIS A 140 -10.67 8.17 -15.33
C HIS A 140 -9.51 7.17 -15.24
N ASN A 141 -9.55 6.14 -16.07
CA ASN A 141 -8.51 5.12 -16.16
C ASN A 141 -7.38 5.53 -17.12
N SER A 142 -6.24 4.86 -17.03
CA SER A 142 -5.08 5.08 -17.90
C SER A 142 -4.59 6.54 -17.93
N LYS A 143 -4.77 7.28 -16.82
CA LYS A 143 -4.33 8.67 -16.68
C LYS A 143 -3.01 8.73 -15.92
N LYS A 144 -1.92 8.90 -16.66
CA LYS A 144 -0.57 9.05 -16.10
C LYS A 144 -0.23 10.53 -15.92
N ILE A 145 -0.09 10.95 -14.66
CA ILE A 145 0.23 12.32 -14.31
C ILE A 145 1.68 12.65 -14.66
N ILE A 146 1.93 13.84 -15.18
CA ILE A 146 3.27 14.39 -15.43
C ILE A 146 3.67 15.34 -14.29
N ARG A 147 2.79 16.28 -13.95
CA ARG A 147 3.02 17.30 -12.92
C ARG A 147 1.70 17.88 -12.42
N VAL A 148 1.78 18.60 -11.31
CA VAL A 148 0.68 19.38 -10.77
C VAL A 148 1.05 20.86 -10.86
N GLU A 149 0.12 21.66 -11.36
CA GLU A 149 0.18 23.12 -11.38
C GLU A 149 -0.93 23.66 -10.46
N SER A 150 -0.92 24.97 -10.18
CA SER A 150 -1.95 25.58 -9.35
C SER A 150 -3.34 25.31 -9.95
N LYS A 151 -4.17 24.58 -9.20
CA LYS A 151 -5.53 24.15 -9.58
C LYS A 151 -5.64 23.35 -10.88
N LYS A 152 -4.54 22.75 -11.35
CA LYS A 152 -4.51 22.03 -12.63
C LYS A 152 -3.65 20.78 -12.57
N LEU A 153 -4.20 19.64 -13.00
CA LEU A 153 -3.51 18.38 -13.20
C LEU A 153 -3.07 18.28 -14.66
N ILE A 154 -1.80 17.97 -14.89
CA ILE A 154 -1.23 17.78 -16.23
C ILE A 154 -0.91 16.30 -16.41
N PHE A 155 -1.67 15.62 -17.26
CA PHE A 155 -1.44 14.22 -17.64
C PHE A 155 -0.74 14.16 -19.01
N GLU A 156 -0.33 12.96 -19.43
CA GLU A 156 0.36 12.78 -20.73
C GLU A 156 -0.43 13.29 -21.95
N ASN A 157 -1.76 13.16 -21.93
CA ASN A 157 -2.62 13.52 -23.07
C ASN A 157 -3.77 14.47 -22.72
N ASP A 158 -3.90 14.86 -21.45
CA ASP A 158 -5.08 15.55 -20.94
C ASP A 158 -4.73 16.50 -19.80
N GLU A 159 -5.61 17.46 -19.55
CA GLU A 159 -5.51 18.38 -18.43
C GLU A 159 -6.86 18.53 -17.74
N TYR A 160 -6.85 18.62 -16.41
CA TYR A 160 -8.06 18.74 -15.61
C TYR A 160 -7.88 19.79 -14.51
N SER A 161 -8.94 20.54 -14.22
CA SER A 161 -8.97 21.51 -13.11
C SER A 161 -9.40 20.85 -11.81
N PHE A 162 -8.90 21.31 -10.66
CA PHE A 162 -9.38 20.90 -9.33
C PHE A 162 -9.41 22.09 -8.35
N ASP A 163 -10.20 21.96 -7.28
CA ASP A 163 -10.17 22.87 -6.13
C ASP A 163 -9.52 22.21 -4.89
N ILE A 164 -9.71 20.90 -4.71
CA ILE A 164 -9.00 20.09 -3.71
C ILE A 164 -8.39 18.88 -4.42
N LEU A 165 -7.10 18.63 -4.19
CA LEU A 165 -6.38 17.47 -4.70
C LEU A 165 -5.99 16.55 -3.55
N LEU A 166 -6.53 15.33 -3.55
CA LEU A 166 -6.14 14.23 -2.68
C LEU A 166 -5.26 13.27 -3.51
N ALA A 167 -3.94 13.40 -3.34
CA ALA A 167 -2.94 12.67 -4.08
C ALA A 167 -2.50 11.41 -3.34
N ILE A 168 -2.23 10.36 -4.12
CA ILE A 168 -1.58 9.13 -3.69
C ILE A 168 -0.24 9.08 -4.43
N PRO A 169 0.85 9.58 -3.82
CA PRO A 169 2.14 9.63 -4.49
C PRO A 169 2.73 8.22 -4.68
N PRO A 170 3.71 8.07 -5.59
CA PRO A 170 4.50 6.85 -5.66
C PRO A 170 5.09 6.51 -4.28
N HIS A 171 5.10 5.22 -3.93
CA HIS A 171 5.82 4.75 -2.75
C HIS A 171 7.12 4.10 -3.21
N ILE A 172 8.21 4.37 -2.50
CA ILE A 172 9.56 3.86 -2.78
C ILE A 172 10.12 3.13 -1.56
N ALA A 173 11.20 2.37 -1.74
CA ALA A 173 11.93 1.82 -0.61
C ALA A 173 12.76 2.93 0.06
N PRO A 174 13.03 2.83 1.38
CA PRO A 174 13.93 3.75 2.06
C PRO A 174 15.31 3.80 1.40
N LYS A 175 15.95 4.97 1.37
CA LYS A 175 17.26 5.18 0.73
C LYS A 175 18.32 4.16 1.17
N VAL A 176 18.33 3.77 2.45
CA VAL A 176 19.27 2.79 3.00
C VAL A 176 19.18 1.42 2.33
N ILE A 177 18.02 1.05 1.77
CA ILE A 177 17.86 -0.19 1.01
C ILE A 177 18.68 -0.15 -0.28
N TYR A 178 18.71 1.00 -0.95
CA TYR A 178 19.51 1.22 -2.15
C TYR A 178 20.99 1.33 -1.82
N ASP A 179 21.34 2.08 -0.79
CA ASP A 179 22.73 2.27 -0.35
C ASP A 179 23.37 0.95 0.12
N SER A 180 22.55 0.04 0.64
CA SER A 180 22.96 -1.31 1.07
C SER A 180 22.91 -2.35 -0.07
N ASN A 181 22.60 -1.94 -1.30
CA ASN A 181 22.49 -2.80 -2.48
C ASN A 181 21.50 -3.97 -2.32
N LEU A 182 20.46 -3.78 -1.50
CA LEU A 182 19.40 -4.76 -1.26
C LEU A 182 18.28 -4.67 -2.31
N ALA A 183 18.18 -3.53 -3.01
CA ALA A 183 17.33 -3.31 -4.16
C ALA A 183 17.94 -2.23 -5.07
N LYS A 184 17.44 -2.12 -6.30
CA LYS A 184 17.73 -1.00 -7.21
C LYS A 184 16.57 -0.01 -7.20
N GLU A 185 16.84 1.29 -7.24
CA GLU A 185 15.78 2.30 -7.38
C GLU A 185 15.04 2.14 -8.73
N PRO A 186 13.69 2.27 -8.78
CA PRO A 186 12.75 2.56 -7.69
C PRO A 186 12.16 1.31 -7.02
N GLY A 187 12.80 0.14 -7.20
CA GLY A 187 12.32 -1.14 -6.70
C GLY A 187 12.37 -1.31 -5.18
N PHE A 188 11.93 -2.49 -4.76
CA PHE A 188 11.86 -2.96 -3.38
C PHE A 188 12.69 -4.25 -3.24
N ILE A 189 12.91 -4.73 -2.01
CA ILE A 189 13.75 -5.90 -1.76
C ILE A 189 13.07 -7.14 -2.37
N PRO A 190 13.67 -7.80 -3.38
CA PRO A 190 13.09 -9.01 -3.96
C PRO A 190 13.18 -10.15 -2.94
N ILE A 191 12.05 -10.83 -2.70
CA ILE A 191 11.96 -11.99 -1.81
C ILE A 191 11.18 -13.13 -2.46
N ASN A 192 11.36 -14.34 -1.93
CA ASN A 192 10.48 -15.48 -2.19
C ASN A 192 9.51 -15.68 -1.01
N ARG A 193 8.66 -16.71 -1.10
CA ARG A 193 7.69 -17.06 -0.03
C ARG A 193 8.32 -17.42 1.31
N ASP A 194 9.61 -17.74 1.37
CA ASP A 194 10.34 -17.93 2.63
C ASP A 194 10.87 -16.62 3.24
N CYS A 195 10.60 -15.48 2.58
CA CYS A 195 10.95 -14.12 2.97
C CYS A 195 12.45 -13.86 3.12
N LYS A 196 13.30 -14.74 2.56
CA LYS A 196 14.74 -14.56 2.56
C LYS A 196 15.15 -13.52 1.52
N THR A 197 16.15 -12.72 1.88
CA THR A 197 16.92 -11.96 0.91
C THR A 197 18.00 -12.85 0.27
N PRO A 198 18.72 -12.40 -0.76
CA PRO A 198 19.89 -13.12 -1.28
C PRO A 198 21.04 -13.30 -0.27
N HIS A 199 21.00 -12.61 0.87
CA HIS A 199 22.03 -12.69 1.90
C HIS A 199 21.62 -13.66 3.02
N GLU A 200 22.57 -14.47 3.48
CA GLU A 200 22.31 -15.45 4.54
C GLU A 200 21.89 -14.76 5.85
N ASN A 201 20.88 -15.31 6.52
CA ASN A 201 20.33 -14.82 7.78
C ASN A 201 19.72 -13.41 7.74
N ILE A 202 19.54 -12.85 6.54
CA ILE A 202 18.85 -11.59 6.34
C ILE A 202 17.50 -11.87 5.66
N PHE A 203 16.43 -11.48 6.32
CA PHE A 203 15.05 -11.56 5.87
C PHE A 203 14.50 -10.16 5.63
N ALA A 204 13.46 -10.06 4.80
CA ALA A 204 12.71 -8.81 4.62
C ALA A 204 11.21 -9.09 4.61
N ILE A 205 10.42 -8.21 5.24
CA ILE A 205 8.96 -8.34 5.38
C ILE A 205 8.25 -7.00 5.23
N GLY A 206 6.97 -7.05 4.88
CA GLY A 206 6.06 -5.93 4.75
C GLY A 206 6.35 -5.04 3.55
N ASP A 207 5.96 -3.77 3.64
CA ASP A 207 5.93 -2.87 2.47
C ASP A 207 7.31 -2.59 1.85
N VAL A 208 8.42 -2.98 2.48
CA VAL A 208 9.78 -2.84 1.94
C VAL A 208 10.13 -3.92 0.89
N THR A 209 9.27 -4.92 0.70
CA THR A 209 9.55 -6.09 -0.14
C THR A 209 8.85 -6.03 -1.50
N SER A 210 9.29 -6.91 -2.40
CA SER A 210 8.60 -7.29 -3.63
C SER A 210 8.61 -8.81 -3.74
N LEU A 211 7.44 -9.42 -3.61
CA LEU A 211 7.21 -10.84 -3.87
C LEU A 211 6.36 -10.95 -5.15
N VAL A 212 7.02 -11.26 -6.26
CA VAL A 212 6.36 -11.41 -7.57
C VAL A 212 5.56 -12.72 -7.59
N VAL A 213 4.30 -12.62 -7.99
CA VAL A 213 3.37 -13.75 -8.11
C VAL A 213 3.20 -14.16 -9.58
N THR A 214 3.07 -13.17 -10.46
CA THR A 214 3.02 -13.34 -11.93
C THR A 214 3.79 -12.20 -12.60
N ASP A 215 4.01 -12.26 -13.91
CA ASP A 215 4.70 -11.21 -14.68
C ASP A 215 4.11 -9.80 -14.48
N SER A 216 2.84 -9.70 -14.09
CA SER A 216 2.11 -8.44 -13.92
C SER A 216 1.68 -8.15 -12.48
N MET A 217 2.02 -9.02 -11.52
CA MET A 217 1.49 -8.88 -10.16
C MET A 217 2.50 -9.31 -9.09
N ALA A 218 2.59 -8.49 -8.05
CA ALA A 218 3.27 -8.80 -6.80
C ALA A 218 2.25 -8.81 -5.66
N VAL A 219 2.63 -9.42 -4.53
CA VAL A 219 1.85 -9.33 -3.29
C VAL A 219 1.62 -7.84 -2.95
N PRO A 220 0.36 -7.41 -2.75
CA PRO A 220 0.06 -6.03 -2.39
C PRO A 220 0.74 -5.61 -1.09
N LYS A 221 1.07 -4.32 -0.99
CA LYS A 221 1.62 -3.72 0.24
C LYS A 221 0.48 -3.48 1.23
N ALA A 222 0.27 -4.40 2.16
CA ALA A 222 -0.80 -4.35 3.16
C ALA A 222 -0.39 -5.03 4.49
N GLY A 223 -0.89 -4.50 5.60
CA GLY A 223 -0.52 -4.95 6.94
C GLY A 223 -0.78 -6.44 7.21
N ILE A 224 -1.85 -7.00 6.63
CA ILE A 224 -2.17 -8.43 6.79
C ILE A 224 -1.11 -9.34 6.16
N PHE A 225 -0.52 -8.92 5.04
CA PHE A 225 0.55 -9.67 4.39
C PHE A 225 1.87 -9.50 5.15
N ALA A 226 2.15 -8.28 5.65
CA ALA A 226 3.30 -8.04 6.53
C ALA A 226 3.26 -8.92 7.79
N GLU A 227 2.08 -9.10 8.40
CA GLU A 227 1.87 -10.00 9.55
C GLU A 227 2.13 -11.46 9.16
N GLY A 228 1.58 -11.92 8.04
CA GLY A 228 1.79 -13.29 7.53
C GLY A 228 3.26 -13.59 7.22
N GLU A 229 3.96 -12.65 6.57
CA GLU A 229 5.40 -12.74 6.31
C GLU A 229 6.20 -12.77 7.62
N GLY A 230 5.86 -11.91 8.59
CA GLY A 230 6.49 -11.90 9.91
C GLY A 230 6.35 -13.23 10.66
N ILE A 231 5.15 -13.84 10.62
CA ILE A 231 4.91 -15.17 11.20
C ILE A 231 5.76 -16.25 10.51
N ALA A 232 5.87 -16.21 9.18
CA ALA A 232 6.69 -17.15 8.42
C ALA A 232 8.19 -17.03 8.78
N VAL A 233 8.71 -15.80 8.81
CA VAL A 233 10.11 -15.51 9.19
C VAL A 233 10.40 -15.96 10.62
N ALA A 234 9.53 -15.64 11.58
CA ALA A 234 9.71 -16.03 12.97
C ALA A 234 9.81 -17.57 13.11
N LYS A 235 8.91 -18.31 12.46
CA LYS A 235 8.95 -19.77 12.44
C LYS A 235 10.24 -20.30 11.80
N ASN A 236 10.67 -19.71 10.68
CA ASN A 236 11.89 -20.11 9.98
C ASN A 236 13.16 -19.89 10.83
N ILE A 237 13.24 -18.78 11.56
CA ILE A 237 14.35 -18.51 12.47
C ILE A 237 14.39 -19.56 13.60
N VAL A 238 13.24 -19.89 14.20
CA VAL A 238 13.15 -20.94 15.22
C VAL A 238 13.60 -22.30 14.68
N LEU A 239 13.13 -22.69 13.49
CA LEU A 239 13.54 -23.95 12.85
C LEU A 239 15.06 -23.99 12.59
N LYS A 240 15.65 -22.87 12.16
CA LYS A 240 17.10 -22.78 11.93
C LYS A 240 17.90 -22.89 13.24
N LEU A 241 17.43 -22.28 14.33
CA LEU A 241 18.03 -22.42 15.67
C LEU A 241 17.96 -23.86 16.18
N GLU A 242 16.88 -24.57 15.87
CA GLU A 242 16.70 -26.00 16.22
C GLU A 242 17.42 -26.97 15.26
N SER A 243 18.20 -26.45 14.28
CA SER A 243 18.89 -27.24 13.26
C SER A 243 17.95 -28.16 12.45
N LYS A 244 16.71 -27.72 12.22
CA LYS A 244 15.73 -28.42 11.37
C LYS A 244 15.87 -27.95 9.92
N GLU A 245 15.79 -28.88 8.97
CA GLU A 245 15.92 -28.60 7.54
C GLU A 245 14.62 -28.06 6.88
N SER A 246 13.52 -28.00 7.62
CA SER A 246 12.23 -27.52 7.08
C SER A 246 12.16 -26.00 7.00
N SER A 247 11.35 -25.50 6.06
CA SER A 247 10.99 -24.08 5.97
C SER A 247 9.48 -23.90 5.88
N VAL A 248 8.97 -22.90 6.60
CA VAL A 248 7.61 -22.39 6.49
C VAL A 248 7.57 -21.35 5.38
N LEU A 249 6.60 -21.50 4.47
CA LEU A 249 6.33 -20.54 3.41
C LEU A 249 5.18 -19.63 3.84
N PHE A 250 5.29 -18.35 3.51
CA PHE A 250 4.18 -17.41 3.53
C PHE A 250 3.05 -17.94 2.62
N ASP A 251 1.82 -17.93 3.12
CA ASP A 251 0.66 -18.56 2.48
C ASP A 251 -0.07 -17.63 1.51
N GLY A 252 0.25 -16.33 1.50
CA GLY A 252 -0.32 -15.37 0.55
C GLY A 252 -1.78 -15.04 0.80
N LYS A 253 -2.35 -15.46 1.93
CA LYS A 253 -3.75 -15.22 2.25
C LYS A 253 -3.90 -13.92 3.03
N GLY A 254 -4.93 -13.16 2.69
CA GLY A 254 -5.19 -11.89 3.36
C GLY A 254 -6.50 -11.27 2.91
N GLY A 255 -6.71 -10.04 3.37
CA GLY A 255 -7.85 -9.27 2.96
C GLY A 255 -7.79 -7.83 3.43
N CYS A 256 -8.71 -7.01 2.91
CA CYS A 256 -8.85 -5.61 3.29
C CYS A 256 -10.34 -5.26 3.36
N PHE A 257 -10.68 -4.31 4.21
CA PHE A 257 -12.01 -3.71 4.20
C PHE A 257 -12.09 -2.64 3.11
N LEU A 258 -13.30 -2.43 2.59
CA LEU A 258 -13.65 -1.33 1.70
C LEU A 258 -14.94 -0.69 2.24
N GLU A 259 -14.82 0.37 3.02
CA GLU A 259 -15.98 1.11 3.50
C GLU A 259 -16.63 1.93 2.38
N SER A 260 -17.95 1.85 2.26
CA SER A 260 -18.70 2.57 1.23
C SER A 260 -19.37 3.84 1.72
N GLY A 261 -19.08 4.28 2.96
CA GLY A 261 -19.60 5.51 3.55
C GLY A 261 -21.09 5.50 3.92
N ARG A 262 -21.83 4.39 3.74
CA ARG A 262 -23.26 4.28 4.07
C ARG A 262 -23.50 3.47 5.35
N ASP A 263 -22.61 3.61 6.31
CA ASP A 263 -22.51 2.75 7.49
C ASP A 263 -22.38 1.26 7.12
N THR A 264 -21.73 0.98 5.99
CA THR A 264 -21.50 -0.37 5.47
C THR A 264 -20.09 -0.52 4.92
N ALA A 265 -19.56 -1.74 4.96
CA ALA A 265 -18.28 -2.08 4.34
C ALA A 265 -18.35 -3.42 3.62
N SER A 266 -17.53 -3.58 2.59
CA SER A 266 -17.22 -4.87 1.97
C SER A 266 -15.90 -5.41 2.51
N ILE A 267 -15.69 -6.71 2.37
CA ILE A 267 -14.42 -7.38 2.63
C ILE A 267 -13.88 -7.88 1.30
N ILE A 268 -12.64 -7.50 0.99
CA ILE A 268 -11.84 -8.07 -0.09
C ILE A 268 -11.06 -9.22 0.51
N GLU A 269 -11.31 -10.43 0.04
CA GLU A 269 -10.61 -11.66 0.44
C GLU A 269 -9.66 -12.06 -0.69
N ILE A 270 -8.40 -12.32 -0.38
CA ILE A 270 -7.34 -12.59 -1.36
C ILE A 270 -6.58 -13.86 -0.97
N ASP A 271 -6.37 -14.73 -1.94
CA ASP A 271 -5.38 -15.80 -1.90
C ASP A 271 -4.42 -15.62 -3.08
N MET A 272 -3.21 -15.14 -2.78
CA MET A 272 -2.18 -14.80 -3.76
C MET A 272 -1.55 -16.02 -4.44
N PHE A 273 -1.75 -17.24 -3.94
CA PHE A 273 -1.06 -18.44 -4.45
C PHE A 273 -2.01 -19.55 -4.90
N THR A 274 -3.28 -19.21 -5.14
CA THR A 274 -4.24 -20.11 -5.79
C THR A 274 -3.82 -20.40 -7.25
N ASP A 275 -3.98 -21.65 -7.68
CA ASP A 275 -3.71 -22.13 -9.05
C ASP A 275 -5.02 -22.14 -9.86
N PRO A 276 -5.07 -21.67 -11.12
CA PRO A 276 -3.97 -21.16 -11.98
C PRO A 276 -3.64 -19.68 -11.80
N LYS A 277 -4.39 -18.96 -10.98
CA LYS A 277 -4.20 -17.54 -10.73
C LYS A 277 -4.75 -17.16 -9.36
N PRO A 278 -4.30 -16.03 -8.79
CA PRO A 278 -4.81 -15.58 -7.51
C PRO A 278 -6.32 -15.45 -7.49
N SER A 279 -6.88 -15.86 -6.36
CA SER A 279 -8.31 -15.77 -6.10
C SER A 279 -8.58 -14.49 -5.35
N THR A 280 -9.58 -13.73 -5.80
CA THR A 280 -10.02 -12.54 -5.08
C THR A 280 -11.54 -12.48 -5.10
N ARG A 281 -12.11 -12.18 -3.93
CA ARG A 281 -13.55 -12.05 -3.76
C ARG A 281 -13.85 -10.73 -3.05
N LEU A 282 -14.89 -10.04 -3.51
CA LEU A 282 -15.47 -8.91 -2.81
C LEU A 282 -16.82 -9.35 -2.23
N THR A 283 -16.96 -9.29 -0.92
CA THR A 283 -18.23 -9.56 -0.25
C THR A 283 -19.21 -8.39 -0.41
N GLU A 284 -20.49 -8.65 -0.14
CA GLU A 284 -21.50 -7.59 -0.13
C GLU A 284 -21.19 -6.53 0.93
N SER A 285 -21.56 -5.29 0.64
CA SER A 285 -21.39 -4.19 1.58
C SER A 285 -22.47 -4.27 2.66
N THR A 286 -22.07 -4.50 3.91
CA THR A 286 -23.01 -4.71 5.03
C THR A 286 -22.58 -3.96 6.28
N LYS A 287 -23.54 -3.73 7.20
CA LYS A 287 -23.27 -3.16 8.53
C LYS A 287 -22.41 -4.09 9.39
N ASP A 288 -22.61 -5.40 9.28
CA ASP A 288 -21.82 -6.41 10.00
C ASP A 288 -20.34 -6.37 9.61
N ASN A 289 -20.06 -6.25 8.30
CA ASN A 289 -18.69 -6.07 7.82
C ASN A 289 -18.07 -4.74 8.28
N LEU A 290 -18.86 -3.67 8.42
CA LEU A 290 -18.36 -2.43 9.02
C LEU A 290 -18.02 -2.63 10.50
N SER A 291 -18.87 -3.30 11.28
CA SER A 291 -18.54 -3.65 12.67
C SER A 291 -17.24 -4.44 12.77
N LYS A 292 -17.04 -5.43 11.88
CA LYS A 292 -15.78 -6.20 11.80
C LYS A 292 -14.57 -5.32 11.48
N LYS A 293 -14.71 -4.33 10.59
CA LYS A 293 -13.64 -3.35 10.30
C LYS A 293 -13.28 -2.58 11.57
N LEU A 294 -14.28 -2.05 12.28
CA LEU A 294 -14.09 -1.25 13.49
C LEU A 294 -13.46 -2.08 14.63
N ASP A 295 -13.89 -3.33 14.78
CA ASP A 295 -13.31 -4.23 15.78
C ASP A 295 -11.87 -4.61 15.43
N PHE A 296 -11.59 -4.88 14.15
CA PHE A 296 -10.23 -5.08 13.66
C PHE A 296 -9.34 -3.86 13.95
N GLU A 297 -9.81 -2.64 13.68
CA GLU A 297 -9.07 -1.41 13.95
C GLU A 297 -8.77 -1.25 15.46
N LYS A 298 -9.77 -1.40 16.32
CA LYS A 298 -9.59 -1.35 17.79
C LYS A 298 -8.61 -2.40 18.29
N GLU A 299 -8.70 -3.62 17.76
CA GLU A 299 -7.79 -4.70 18.11
C GLU A 299 -6.35 -4.34 17.75
N ARG A 300 -6.10 -3.80 16.54
CA ARG A 300 -4.74 -3.41 16.12
C ARG A 300 -4.20 -2.24 16.92
N LEU A 301 -5.02 -1.22 17.19
CA LEU A 301 -4.61 -0.10 18.02
C LEU A 301 -4.26 -0.57 19.44
N SER A 302 -5.12 -1.36 20.08
CA SER A 302 -4.88 -1.83 21.46
C SER A 302 -3.73 -2.82 21.62
N LYS A 303 -3.38 -3.58 20.57
CA LYS A 303 -2.27 -4.52 20.62
C LYS A 303 -0.91 -3.87 20.32
N TRP A 304 -0.88 -2.78 19.55
CA TRP A 304 0.37 -2.22 19.01
C TRP A 304 0.74 -0.86 19.58
N LEU A 305 -0.23 -0.08 20.08
CA LEU A 305 -0.04 1.23 20.72
C LEU A 305 -0.46 1.17 22.20
#